data_AF-A0A942ZLE3-F1
#
_entry.id   AF-A0A942ZLE3-F1
#
_cell.length_a   1.000
_cell.length_b   1.000
_cell.length_c   1.000
_cell.angle_alpha   90.00
_cell.angle_beta   90.00
_cell.angle_gamma   90.00
#
_symmetry.space_group_name_H-M   'P 1'
#
loop_
_entity.id
_entity.type
_entity.pdbx_description
1 polymer ?
#
loop_
_entity_poly.entity_id
_entity_poly.type
_entity_poly.pdbx_seq_one_letter_code
_entity_poly.pdbx_strand_id
1 'polypeptide(L)'
;MALYKMGNFFLLITNLLVSSQILPESERISNSQYPPIIGNILFSMKGVNSMLGGYWFLNSLFFGSLIFYLFKQTKINLLAQGIILLIATIILGYFKTNIHVWNFNWLNIFAAFFIWTGNYYKTIKLNIHQNWLFIITSSLCIAIINIFWYSSMTNCPSWGIPIYAACAILGTLMIFGISFHIKDFNSRIIKFLIYTGGYTFNVLTWHFLSMKLITLLIIIIYNLPYSTLKDFPVIEKYSFPNWWIIYTIAGVLIPIAGTCIFHHIRSEIKFFPPILYNLLNKSNSK
;
A
#
# COMPACT_ATOMS: atom_id res chain seq x y z
N MET A 1 9.40 -2.43 -10.75
CA MET A 1 8.77 -2.74 -12.06
C MET A 1 7.25 -2.52 -12.07
N ALA A 2 6.49 -2.95 -11.06
CA ALA A 2 5.04 -2.75 -11.01
C ALA A 2 4.61 -1.27 -10.98
N LEU A 3 5.19 -0.46 -10.08
CA LEU A 3 4.92 0.97 -9.99
C LEU A 3 5.25 1.71 -11.29
N TYR A 4 6.33 1.35 -12.00
CA TYR A 4 6.67 1.96 -13.27
C TYR A 4 5.62 1.67 -14.36
N LYS A 5 5.21 0.40 -14.49
CA LYS A 5 4.17 0.01 -15.46
C LYS A 5 2.84 0.70 -15.17
N MET A 6 2.41 0.69 -13.90
CA MET A 6 1.16 1.33 -13.50
C MET A 6 1.25 2.85 -13.53
N GLY A 7 2.39 3.43 -13.16
CA GLY A 7 2.68 4.85 -13.25
C GLY A 7 2.52 5.36 -14.67
N ASN A 8 3.15 4.71 -15.65
CA ASN A 8 3.00 5.06 -17.06
C ASN A 8 1.56 4.89 -17.55
N PHE A 9 0.88 3.82 -17.16
CA PHE A 9 -0.52 3.61 -17.52
C PHE A 9 -1.41 4.74 -16.99
N PHE A 10 -1.33 5.05 -15.68
CA PHE A 10 -2.11 6.11 -15.08
C PHE A 10 -1.77 7.47 -15.67
N LEU A 11 -0.50 7.72 -15.99
CA LEU A 11 -0.06 8.96 -16.62
C LEU A 11 -0.74 9.19 -17.98
N LEU A 12 -0.91 8.13 -18.79
CA LEU A 12 -1.63 8.21 -20.07
C LEU A 12 -3.12 8.49 -19.89
N ILE A 13 -3.75 7.91 -18.88
CA ILE A 13 -5.20 8.08 -18.65
C ILE A 13 -5.55 9.27 -17.75
N THR A 14 -4.59 9.93 -17.10
CA THR A 14 -4.86 11.02 -16.15
C THR A 14 -5.73 12.11 -16.77
N ASN A 15 -5.39 12.58 -17.98
CA ASN A 15 -6.16 13.64 -18.63
C ASN A 15 -7.58 13.19 -19.00
N LEU A 16 -7.77 11.90 -19.33
CA LEU A 16 -9.11 11.32 -19.53
C LEU A 16 -9.88 11.31 -18.21
N LEU A 17 -9.26 10.89 -17.11
CA LEU A 17 -9.89 10.85 -15.78
C LEU A 17 -10.25 12.25 -15.25
N VAL A 18 -9.45 13.26 -15.57
CA VAL A 18 -9.76 14.67 -15.26
C VAL A 18 -10.97 15.13 -16.09
N SER A 19 -10.98 14.83 -17.40
CA SER A 19 -12.09 15.20 -18.28
C SER A 19 -13.42 14.56 -17.87
N SER A 20 -13.38 13.33 -17.33
CA SER A 20 -14.56 12.61 -16.83
C SER A 20 -14.95 13.02 -15.40
N GLN A 21 -14.30 14.04 -14.81
CA GLN A 21 -14.50 14.50 -13.43
C GLN A 21 -14.24 13.45 -12.34
N ILE A 22 -13.46 12.41 -12.66
CA ILE A 22 -13.01 11.42 -11.67
C ILE A 22 -11.86 11.99 -10.83
N LEU A 23 -11.01 12.81 -11.47
CA LEU A 23 -9.92 13.54 -10.85
C LEU A 23 -10.17 15.06 -10.85
N PRO A 24 -9.60 15.78 -9.86
CA PRO A 24 -9.66 17.25 -9.85
C PRO A 24 -8.84 17.85 -11.00
N GLU A 25 -9.23 19.04 -11.46
CA GLU A 25 -8.52 19.75 -12.55
C GLU A 25 -7.08 20.12 -12.19
N SER A 26 -6.76 20.21 -10.89
CA SER A 26 -5.39 20.42 -10.41
C SER A 26 -4.42 19.29 -10.76
N GLU A 27 -4.94 18.10 -11.10
CA GLU A 27 -4.14 16.93 -11.50
C GLU A 27 -3.97 16.81 -13.03
N ARG A 28 -4.46 17.77 -13.82
CA ARG A 28 -4.28 17.78 -15.28
C ARG A 28 -2.80 17.94 -15.64
N ILE A 29 -2.31 17.08 -16.54
CA ILE A 29 -0.90 17.05 -16.95
C ILE A 29 -0.72 17.69 -18.33
N SER A 30 0.12 18.72 -18.41
CA SER A 30 0.55 19.33 -19.68
C SER A 30 1.72 18.56 -20.31
N ASN A 31 1.85 18.59 -21.65
CA ASN A 31 2.89 17.90 -22.41
C ASN A 31 4.32 18.20 -21.93
N SER A 32 4.59 19.43 -21.46
CA SER A 32 5.90 19.83 -20.92
C SER A 32 6.23 19.19 -19.56
N GLN A 33 5.23 18.69 -18.84
CA GLN A 33 5.39 18.10 -17.50
C GLN A 33 5.61 16.58 -17.54
N TYR A 34 5.47 15.93 -18.70
CA TYR A 34 5.66 14.47 -18.82
C TYR A 34 7.09 14.03 -18.45
N PRO A 35 8.18 14.63 -18.98
CA PRO A 35 9.53 14.21 -18.64
C PRO A 35 9.88 14.27 -17.15
N PRO A 36 9.63 15.37 -16.40
CA PRO A 36 9.94 15.42 -14.98
C PRO A 36 9.08 14.47 -14.14
N ILE A 37 7.83 14.20 -14.54
CA ILE A 37 6.97 13.24 -13.85
C ILE A 37 7.53 11.81 -14.00
N ILE A 38 7.95 11.42 -15.20
CA ILE A 38 8.56 10.11 -15.44
C ILE A 38 9.83 9.94 -14.61
N GLY A 39 10.67 10.99 -14.54
CA GLY A 39 11.83 11.01 -13.65
C GLY A 39 11.44 10.80 -12.18
N ASN A 40 10.40 11.48 -11.70
CA ASN A 40 9.91 11.32 -10.33
C ASN A 40 9.35 9.92 -10.05
N ILE A 41 8.65 9.28 -11.01
CA ILE A 41 8.19 7.89 -10.85
C ILE A 41 9.39 6.94 -10.68
N LEU A 42 10.45 7.15 -11.46
CA LEU A 42 11.62 6.27 -11.46
C LEU A 42 12.48 6.44 -10.20
N PHE A 43 12.78 7.68 -9.83
CA PHE A 43 13.76 7.98 -8.77
C PHE A 43 13.13 8.24 -7.40
N SER A 44 11.95 8.85 -7.36
CA SER A 44 11.25 9.21 -6.11
C SER A 44 10.15 8.20 -5.77
N MET A 45 9.80 7.30 -6.71
CA MET A 45 8.74 6.28 -6.57
C MET A 45 7.43 6.87 -6.04
N LYS A 46 7.16 8.14 -6.36
CA LYS A 46 5.95 8.84 -5.95
C LYS A 46 4.85 8.55 -6.97
N GLY A 47 3.63 8.34 -6.46
CA GLY A 47 2.44 8.25 -7.32
C GLY A 47 2.28 9.49 -8.19
N VAL A 48 1.84 9.29 -9.43
CA VAL A 48 1.64 10.36 -10.42
C VAL A 48 0.46 11.27 -10.05
N ASN A 49 -0.57 10.67 -9.49
CA ASN A 49 -1.87 11.25 -9.20
C ASN A 49 -2.40 10.63 -7.90
N SER A 50 -3.51 11.17 -7.39
CA SER A 50 -4.16 10.67 -6.17
C SER A 50 -4.55 9.20 -6.26
N MET A 51 -4.82 8.67 -7.47
CA MET A 51 -5.14 7.25 -7.70
C MET A 51 -3.98 6.30 -7.36
N LEU A 52 -2.74 6.75 -7.53
CA LEU A 52 -1.56 6.01 -7.09
C LEU A 52 -1.12 6.43 -5.68
N GLY A 53 -1.96 7.14 -4.93
CA GLY A 53 -1.69 7.57 -3.56
C GLY A 53 -1.28 6.40 -2.66
N GLY A 54 -1.89 5.21 -2.85
CA GLY A 54 -1.57 4.00 -2.07
C GLY A 54 -0.13 3.50 -2.23
N TYR A 55 0.61 3.96 -3.23
CA TYR A 55 1.99 3.56 -3.48
C TYR A 55 3.04 4.32 -2.66
N TRP A 56 2.62 5.31 -1.87
CA TRP A 56 3.53 6.22 -1.14
C TRP A 56 4.58 5.49 -0.28
N PHE A 57 4.26 4.32 0.27
CA PHE A 57 5.15 3.54 1.14
C PHE A 57 6.13 2.64 0.38
N LEU A 58 5.97 2.44 -0.94
CA LEU A 58 6.90 1.58 -1.70
C LEU A 58 8.31 2.16 -1.72
N ASN A 59 8.44 3.48 -1.76
CA ASN A 59 9.73 4.14 -1.65
C ASN A 59 10.43 3.75 -0.34
N SER A 60 9.69 3.79 0.77
CA SER A 60 10.19 3.43 2.09
C SER A 60 10.51 1.95 2.23
N LEU A 61 9.76 1.06 1.60
CA LEU A 61 10.11 -0.37 1.55
C LEU A 61 11.40 -0.63 0.76
N PHE A 62 11.57 0.01 -0.40
CA PHE A 62 12.76 -0.15 -1.22
C PHE A 62 14.01 0.32 -0.46
N PHE A 63 14.04 1.58 -0.03
CA PHE A 63 15.18 2.12 0.72
C PHE A 63 15.35 1.45 2.08
N GLY A 64 14.26 1.13 2.78
CA GLY A 64 14.30 0.43 4.06
C GLY A 64 14.94 -0.95 3.94
N SER A 65 14.66 -1.69 2.86
CA SER A 65 15.28 -2.99 2.60
C SER A 65 16.78 -2.89 2.30
N LEU A 66 17.22 -1.85 1.58
CA LEU A 66 18.64 -1.58 1.32
C LEU A 66 19.37 -1.23 2.62
N ILE A 67 18.82 -0.33 3.43
CA ILE A 67 19.40 0.06 4.73
C ILE A 67 19.49 -1.17 5.64
N PHE A 68 18.41 -1.94 5.76
CA PHE A 68 18.40 -3.17 6.54
C PHE A 68 19.50 -4.15 6.09
N TYR A 69 19.68 -4.33 4.78
CA TYR A 69 20.72 -5.19 4.23
C TYR A 69 22.12 -4.69 4.61
N LEU A 70 22.40 -3.39 4.49
CA LEU A 70 23.68 -2.80 4.89
C LEU A 70 23.93 -2.98 6.40
N PHE A 71 22.94 -2.72 7.24
CA PHE A 71 23.04 -2.93 8.69
C PHE A 71 23.30 -4.39 9.05
N LYS A 72 22.68 -5.32 8.32
CA LYS A 72 22.88 -6.77 8.54
C LYS A 72 24.31 -7.22 8.23
N GLN A 73 25.03 -6.54 7.35
CA GLN A 73 26.45 -6.82 7.07
C GLN A 73 27.40 -6.33 8.16
N THR A 74 26.95 -5.45 9.05
CA THR A 74 27.78 -4.94 10.14
C THR A 74 28.00 -6.00 11.23
N LYS A 75 29.14 -5.93 11.91
CA LYS A 75 29.45 -6.78 13.09
C LYS A 75 28.78 -6.30 14.38
N ILE A 76 27.87 -5.32 14.29
CA ILE A 76 27.18 -4.75 15.45
C ILE A 76 26.18 -5.78 15.99
N ASN A 77 26.07 -5.89 17.32
CA ASN A 77 25.08 -6.75 17.96
C ASN A 77 23.66 -6.48 17.44
N LEU A 78 22.86 -7.53 17.25
CA LEU A 78 21.51 -7.42 16.70
C LEU A 78 20.69 -6.35 17.42
N LEU A 79 20.57 -6.42 18.76
CA LEU A 79 19.85 -5.43 19.57
C LEU A 79 20.30 -3.98 19.33
N ALA A 80 21.62 -3.77 19.25
CA ALA A 80 22.18 -2.44 19.02
C ALA A 80 21.81 -1.90 17.63
N GLN A 81 21.75 -2.75 16.60
CA GLN A 81 21.29 -2.33 15.26
C GLN A 81 19.86 -1.77 15.32
N GLY A 82 18.95 -2.46 16.02
CA GLY A 82 17.56 -2.00 16.18
C GLY A 82 17.46 -0.66 16.92
N ILE A 83 18.21 -0.50 18.01
CA ILE A 83 18.26 0.75 18.78
C ILE A 83 18.80 1.90 17.93
N ILE A 84 19.90 1.66 17.18
CA ILE A 84 20.49 2.67 16.29
C ILE A 84 19.47 3.11 15.23
N LEU A 85 18.76 2.17 14.59
CA LEU A 85 17.75 2.50 13.58
C LEU A 85 16.59 3.32 14.17
N LEU A 86 16.14 2.98 15.39
CA LEU A 86 15.07 3.71 16.07
C LEU A 86 15.51 5.13 16.45
N ILE A 87 16.70 5.28 17.05
CA ILE A 87 17.27 6.60 17.39
C ILE A 87 17.45 7.44 16.14
N ALA A 88 18.00 6.88 15.06
CA ALA A 88 18.17 7.58 13.79
C ALA A 88 16.83 8.06 13.23
N THR A 89 15.77 7.26 13.36
CA THR A 89 14.42 7.65 12.94
C THR A 89 13.89 8.84 13.76
N ILE A 90 14.08 8.83 15.08
CA ILE A 90 13.66 9.93 15.96
C ILE A 90 14.40 11.23 15.62
N ILE A 91 15.72 11.15 15.44
CA ILE A 91 16.57 12.31 15.09
C ILE A 91 16.13 12.89 13.75
N LEU A 92 16.04 12.07 12.70
CA LEU A 92 15.63 12.57 11.37
C LEU A 92 14.18 13.07 11.34
N GLY A 93 13.30 12.47 12.14
CA GLY A 93 11.92 12.92 12.33
C GLY A 93 11.86 14.29 12.99
N TYR A 94 12.71 14.56 13.99
CA TYR A 94 12.81 15.87 14.65
C TYR A 94 13.27 16.97 13.70
N PHE A 95 14.32 16.72 12.92
CA PHE A 95 14.84 17.69 11.95
C PHE A 95 14.01 17.80 10.66
N LYS A 96 12.95 16.98 10.50
CA LYS A 96 12.11 16.90 9.30
C LYS A 96 12.93 16.82 8.01
N THR A 97 14.04 16.09 8.06
CA THR A 97 14.97 15.99 6.92
C THR A 97 14.31 15.28 5.76
N ASN A 98 14.26 15.95 4.61
CA ASN A 98 13.77 15.39 3.34
C ASN A 98 14.80 15.69 2.25
N ILE A 99 15.45 14.65 1.73
CA ILE A 99 16.29 14.78 0.54
C ILE A 99 15.38 14.71 -0.68
N HIS A 100 15.17 15.87 -1.31
CA HIS A 100 14.17 16.07 -2.37
C HIS A 100 14.33 15.13 -3.57
N VAL A 101 15.57 14.79 -3.94
CA VAL A 101 15.86 14.04 -5.17
C VAL A 101 15.33 12.61 -5.14
N TRP A 102 15.42 11.93 -3.98
CA TRP A 102 14.99 10.53 -3.82
C TRP A 102 13.78 10.37 -2.90
N ASN A 103 13.18 11.49 -2.50
CA ASN A 103 12.16 11.52 -1.45
C ASN A 103 12.61 10.72 -0.22
N PHE A 104 13.90 10.85 0.11
CA PHE A 104 14.48 10.14 1.23
C PHE A 104 14.18 10.88 2.51
N ASN A 105 13.56 10.19 3.45
CA ASN A 105 13.05 10.77 4.68
C ASN A 105 13.17 9.78 5.85
N TRP A 106 12.76 10.23 7.04
CA TRP A 106 12.76 9.42 8.26
C TRP A 106 11.92 8.13 8.14
N LEU A 107 10.87 8.10 7.31
CA LEU A 107 10.03 6.90 7.09
C LEU A 107 10.83 5.76 6.45
N ASN A 108 11.85 6.07 5.65
CA ASN A 108 12.68 5.04 5.02
C ASN A 108 13.55 4.31 6.05
N ILE A 109 14.11 5.04 7.03
CA ILE A 109 14.83 4.43 8.16
C ILE A 109 13.84 3.69 9.05
N PHE A 110 12.64 4.23 9.25
CA PHE A 110 11.63 3.58 10.06
C PHE A 110 11.14 2.26 9.45
N ALA A 111 11.02 2.20 8.13
CA ALA A 111 10.75 0.96 7.41
C ALA A 111 11.89 -0.07 7.59
N ALA A 112 13.15 0.37 7.57
CA ALA A 112 14.29 -0.50 7.89
C ALA A 112 14.20 -1.05 9.32
N PHE A 113 13.81 -0.22 10.29
CA PHE A 113 13.55 -0.64 11.66
C PHE A 113 12.47 -1.75 11.71
N PHE A 114 11.33 -1.58 11.04
CA PHE A 114 10.29 -2.62 11.03
C PHE A 114 10.76 -3.93 10.37
N ILE A 115 11.47 -3.86 9.25
CA ILE A 115 12.07 -5.06 8.63
C ILE A 115 13.05 -5.74 9.62
N TRP A 116 13.86 -4.94 10.32
CA TRP A 116 14.76 -5.44 11.35
C TRP A 116 14.02 -6.13 12.50
N THR A 117 12.91 -5.56 13.00
CA THR A 117 12.12 -6.17 14.08
C THR A 117 11.58 -7.55 13.70
N GLY A 118 11.14 -7.73 12.44
CA GLY A 118 10.73 -9.04 11.93
C GLY A 118 11.88 -10.04 11.86
N ASN A 119 13.07 -9.61 11.43
CA ASN A 119 14.27 -10.46 11.44
C ASN A 119 14.71 -10.83 12.88
N TYR A 120 14.65 -9.87 13.79
CA TYR A 120 14.96 -10.07 15.22
C TYR A 120 14.03 -11.12 15.84
N TYR A 121 12.73 -10.99 15.59
CA TYR A 121 11.70 -11.95 16.02
C TYR A 121 12.01 -13.38 15.58
N LYS A 122 12.34 -13.54 14.29
CA LYS A 122 12.70 -14.84 13.71
C LYS A 122 14.00 -15.41 14.29
N THR A 123 15.00 -14.57 14.54
CA THR A 123 16.33 -14.99 14.99
C THR A 123 16.28 -15.54 16.41
N ILE A 124 15.51 -14.92 17.29
CA ILE A 124 15.36 -15.34 18.70
C ILE A 124 14.32 -16.47 18.85
N LYS A 125 13.62 -16.84 17.76
CA LYS A 125 12.58 -17.88 17.77
C LYS A 125 11.49 -17.58 18.80
N LEU A 126 11.07 -16.32 18.88
CA LEU A 126 9.97 -15.92 19.77
C LEU A 126 8.66 -16.59 19.32
N ASN A 127 7.96 -17.20 20.26
CA ASN A 127 6.67 -17.87 20.01
C ASN A 127 5.49 -17.18 20.71
N ILE A 128 5.67 -15.91 21.10
CA ILE A 128 4.67 -15.13 21.85
C ILE A 128 3.33 -15.02 21.08
N HIS A 129 3.38 -15.02 19.74
CA HIS A 129 2.21 -14.94 18.86
C HIS A 129 1.25 -16.13 19.02
N GLN A 130 1.71 -17.26 19.57
CA GLN A 130 0.88 -18.46 19.74
C GLN A 130 -0.06 -18.34 20.95
N ASN A 131 0.23 -17.45 21.91
CA ASN A 131 -0.58 -17.32 23.12
C ASN A 131 -1.80 -16.42 22.87
N TRP A 132 -3.01 -16.97 23.05
CA TRP A 132 -4.26 -16.23 22.93
C TRP A 132 -4.37 -15.04 23.90
N LEU A 133 -3.84 -15.17 25.12
CA LEU A 133 -3.85 -14.06 26.09
C LEU A 133 -3.05 -12.88 25.57
N PHE A 134 -1.93 -13.12 24.89
CA PHE A 134 -1.14 -12.05 24.28
C PHE A 134 -1.90 -11.34 23.14
N ILE A 135 -2.65 -12.09 22.33
CA ILE A 135 -3.49 -11.51 21.26
C ILE A 135 -4.56 -10.60 21.88
N ILE A 136 -5.24 -11.06 22.93
CA ILE A 136 -6.29 -10.27 23.60
C ILE A 136 -5.69 -9.03 24.26
N THR A 137 -4.61 -9.17 25.04
CA THR A 137 -4.00 -8.03 25.72
C THR A 137 -3.42 -7.02 24.74
N SER A 138 -2.74 -7.45 23.66
CA SER A 138 -2.26 -6.53 22.62
C SER A 138 -3.41 -5.79 21.93
N SER A 139 -4.53 -6.47 21.64
CA SER A 139 -5.72 -5.82 21.05
C SER A 139 -6.31 -4.73 21.97
N LEU A 140 -6.42 -5.02 23.28
CA LEU A 140 -6.93 -4.06 24.26
C LEU A 140 -5.97 -2.89 24.45
N CYS A 141 -4.66 -3.15 24.55
CA CYS A 141 -3.66 -2.10 24.67
C CYS A 141 -3.70 -1.14 23.47
N ILE A 142 -3.77 -1.65 22.25
CA ILE A 142 -3.85 -0.81 21.04
C ILE A 142 -5.14 0.00 21.02
N ALA A 143 -6.28 -0.62 21.38
CA ALA A 143 -7.57 0.08 21.45
C ALA A 143 -7.55 1.23 22.47
N ILE A 144 -7.00 1.00 23.66
CA ILE A 144 -6.84 2.02 24.70
C ILE A 144 -5.95 3.15 24.22
N ILE A 145 -4.77 2.85 23.65
CA ILE A 145 -3.84 3.87 23.15
C ILE A 145 -4.50 4.72 22.05
N ASN A 146 -5.27 4.09 21.15
CA ASN A 146 -5.94 4.80 20.07
C ASN A 146 -7.03 5.78 20.55
N ILE A 147 -7.65 5.53 21.72
CA ILE A 147 -8.60 6.47 22.35
C ILE A 147 -7.87 7.73 22.83
N PHE A 148 -6.70 7.57 23.45
CA PHE A 148 -5.93 8.70 23.99
C PHE A 148 -5.13 9.45 22.93
N TRP A 149 -4.64 8.74 21.91
CA TRP A 149 -3.75 9.30 20.91
C TRP A 149 -3.90 8.59 19.55
N TYR A 150 -4.62 9.24 18.65
CA TYR A 150 -4.67 8.86 17.24
C TYR A 150 -3.44 9.39 16.51
N SER A 151 -2.71 8.49 15.85
CA SER A 151 -1.56 8.86 15.03
C SER A 151 -1.50 8.01 13.76
N SER A 152 -1.07 8.63 12.66
CA SER A 152 -0.74 7.93 11.41
C SER A 152 0.76 7.92 11.19
N MET A 153 1.25 6.94 10.44
CA MET A 153 2.69 6.82 10.17
C MET A 153 3.28 8.08 9.53
N THR A 154 2.51 8.81 8.71
CA THR A 154 2.98 10.04 8.07
C THR A 154 2.89 11.27 8.98
N ASN A 155 1.94 11.28 9.92
CA ASN A 155 1.65 12.42 10.79
C ASN A 155 1.94 12.07 12.26
N CYS A 156 3.06 11.40 12.52
CA CYS A 156 3.53 11.10 13.86
C CYS A 156 4.52 12.18 14.33
N PRO A 157 4.28 12.86 15.47
CA PRO A 157 5.30 13.71 16.09
C PRO A 157 6.51 12.87 16.51
N SER A 158 7.70 13.47 16.49
CA SER A 158 8.97 12.75 16.68
C SER A 158 9.08 12.05 18.05
N TRP A 159 8.50 12.64 19.10
CA TRP A 159 8.46 12.04 20.43
C TRP A 159 7.51 10.82 20.51
N GLY A 160 6.51 10.76 19.62
CA GLY A 160 5.54 9.67 19.54
C GLY A 160 6.03 8.46 18.74
N ILE A 161 7.14 8.58 18.02
CA ILE A 161 7.69 7.50 17.17
C ILE A 161 7.91 6.19 17.96
N PRO A 162 8.48 6.19 19.18
CA PRO A 162 8.64 4.95 19.95
C PRO A 162 7.30 4.31 20.35
N ILE A 163 6.31 5.12 20.71
CA ILE A 163 4.96 4.66 21.07
C ILE A 163 4.30 4.04 19.83
N TYR A 164 4.38 4.73 18.69
CA TYR A 164 3.88 4.23 17.42
C TYR A 164 4.55 2.91 17.02
N ALA A 165 5.88 2.83 17.14
CA ALA A 165 6.65 1.63 16.87
C ALA A 165 6.19 0.44 17.72
N ALA A 166 6.00 0.65 19.03
CA ALA A 166 5.50 -0.38 19.93
C ALA A 166 4.09 -0.84 19.53
N CYS A 167 3.17 0.08 19.27
CA CYS A 167 1.82 -0.23 18.81
C CYS A 167 1.81 -1.01 17.49
N ALA A 168 2.64 -0.61 16.53
CA ALA A 168 2.74 -1.27 15.23
C ALA A 168 3.33 -2.69 15.35
N ILE A 169 4.34 -2.90 16.21
CA ILE A 169 4.87 -4.24 16.51
C ILE A 169 3.81 -5.10 17.19
N LEU A 170 3.11 -4.57 18.21
CA LEU A 170 2.02 -5.28 18.89
C LEU A 170 0.91 -5.65 17.90
N GLY A 171 0.47 -4.72 17.05
CA GLY A 171 -0.57 -4.96 16.06
C GLY A 171 -0.16 -5.99 15.01
N THR A 172 1.09 -5.95 14.57
CA THR A 172 1.64 -6.94 13.63
C THR A 172 1.67 -8.33 14.28
N LEU A 173 2.15 -8.44 15.53
CA LEU A 173 2.18 -9.70 16.26
C LEU A 173 0.78 -10.23 16.58
N MET A 174 -0.18 -9.35 16.87
CA MET A 174 -1.59 -9.68 17.06
C MET A 174 -2.18 -10.32 15.80
N ILE A 175 -2.05 -9.66 14.65
CA ILE A 175 -2.54 -10.21 13.36
C ILE A 175 -1.81 -11.51 12.99
N PHE A 176 -0.51 -11.59 13.27
CA PHE A 176 0.25 -12.82 13.04
C PHE A 176 -0.23 -13.98 13.94
N GLY A 177 -0.53 -13.70 15.21
CA GLY A 177 -1.10 -14.67 16.14
C GLY A 177 -2.50 -15.12 15.74
N ILE A 178 -3.37 -14.20 15.33
CA ILE A 178 -4.70 -14.54 14.79
C ILE A 178 -4.53 -15.45 13.56
N SER A 179 -3.64 -15.08 12.64
CA SER A 179 -3.34 -15.87 11.43
C SER A 179 -2.86 -17.28 11.78
N PHE A 180 -2.04 -17.43 12.83
CA PHE A 180 -1.56 -18.73 13.30
C PHE A 180 -2.70 -19.64 13.78
N HIS A 181 -3.67 -19.09 14.52
CA HIS A 181 -4.79 -19.87 15.03
C HIS A 181 -5.86 -20.18 14.00
N ILE A 182 -6.05 -19.29 13.01
CA ILE A 182 -7.06 -19.53 11.99
C ILE A 182 -6.58 -20.41 10.84
N LYS A 183 -5.27 -20.61 10.66
CA LYS A 183 -4.69 -21.28 9.48
C LYS A 183 -5.24 -22.70 9.25
N ASP A 184 -5.61 -23.41 10.31
CA ASP A 184 -6.01 -24.83 10.26
C ASP A 184 -7.51 -25.01 9.95
N PHE A 185 -8.30 -23.92 9.96
CA PHE A 185 -9.71 -24.02 9.60
C PHE A 185 -9.88 -24.10 8.07
N ASN A 186 -10.54 -25.15 7.59
CA ASN A 186 -10.89 -25.33 6.18
C ASN A 186 -12.15 -24.53 5.78
N SER A 187 -12.18 -23.21 6.06
CA SER A 187 -13.32 -22.35 5.71
C SER A 187 -13.13 -21.68 4.35
N ARG A 188 -14.25 -21.40 3.65
CA ARG A 188 -14.22 -20.60 2.41
C ARG A 188 -13.65 -19.20 2.65
N ILE A 189 -13.87 -18.65 3.85
CA ILE A 189 -13.40 -17.30 4.24
C ILE A 189 -11.88 -17.27 4.29
N ILE A 190 -11.22 -18.27 4.87
CA ILE A 190 -9.75 -18.31 4.94
C ILE A 190 -9.14 -18.50 3.56
N LYS A 191 -9.71 -19.38 2.74
CA LYS A 191 -9.29 -19.53 1.33
C LYS A 191 -9.40 -18.20 0.58
N PHE A 192 -10.49 -17.46 0.81
CA PHE A 192 -10.67 -16.13 0.24
C PHE A 192 -9.62 -15.14 0.75
N LEU A 193 -9.32 -15.09 2.06
CA LEU A 193 -8.28 -14.22 2.64
C LEU A 193 -6.87 -14.52 2.09
N ILE A 194 -6.53 -15.81 1.93
CA ILE A 194 -5.26 -16.22 1.31
C ILE A 194 -5.22 -15.76 -0.16
N TYR A 195 -6.32 -15.95 -0.88
CA TYR A 195 -6.44 -15.55 -2.28
C TYR A 195 -6.31 -14.02 -2.44
N THR A 196 -7.03 -13.23 -1.65
CA THR A 196 -6.95 -11.77 -1.71
C THR A 196 -5.55 -11.26 -1.37
N GLY A 197 -4.87 -11.88 -0.40
CA GLY A 197 -3.49 -11.59 -0.05
C GLY A 197 -2.52 -11.76 -1.22
N GLY A 198 -2.72 -12.79 -2.05
CA GLY A 198 -1.93 -13.00 -3.28
C GLY A 198 -2.06 -11.89 -4.32
N TYR A 199 -3.14 -11.10 -4.27
CA TYR A 199 -3.42 -10.00 -5.18
C TYR A 199 -3.36 -8.61 -4.51
N THR A 200 -2.70 -8.51 -3.35
CA THR A 200 -2.60 -7.25 -2.57
C THR A 200 -2.17 -6.06 -3.43
N PHE A 201 -1.16 -6.21 -4.30
CA PHE A 201 -0.71 -5.12 -5.18
C PHE A 201 -1.76 -4.71 -6.22
N ASN A 202 -2.53 -5.65 -6.76
CA ASN A 202 -3.61 -5.33 -7.69
C ASN A 202 -4.73 -4.58 -6.97
N VAL A 203 -5.11 -5.03 -5.78
CA VAL A 203 -6.08 -4.32 -4.93
C VAL A 203 -5.58 -2.92 -4.62
N LEU A 204 -4.33 -2.76 -4.18
CA LEU A 204 -3.71 -1.47 -3.91
C LEU A 204 -3.70 -0.54 -5.14
N THR A 205 -3.64 -1.10 -6.35
CA THR A 205 -3.67 -0.30 -7.59
C THR A 205 -5.06 0.21 -7.91
N TRP A 206 -6.07 -0.64 -7.77
CA TRP A 206 -7.39 -0.39 -8.32
C TRP A 206 -8.45 0.01 -7.29
N HIS A 207 -8.15 -0.08 -5.98
CA HIS A 207 -9.13 0.20 -4.93
C HIS A 207 -9.70 1.62 -4.99
N PHE A 208 -8.88 2.66 -5.20
CA PHE A 208 -9.39 4.04 -5.32
C PHE A 208 -10.29 4.22 -6.54
N LEU A 209 -9.93 3.63 -7.69
CA LEU A 209 -10.80 3.66 -8.86
C LEU A 209 -12.11 2.89 -8.61
N SER A 210 -12.03 1.79 -7.88
CA SER A 210 -13.20 0.97 -7.52
C SER A 210 -14.14 1.72 -6.57
N MET A 211 -13.59 2.50 -5.63
CA MET A 211 -14.39 3.37 -4.77
C MET A 211 -15.16 4.42 -5.58
N LYS A 212 -14.59 4.95 -6.68
CA LYS A 212 -15.30 5.90 -7.55
C LYS A 212 -16.56 5.33 -8.19
N LEU A 213 -16.63 4.01 -8.41
CA LEU A 213 -17.86 3.36 -8.88
C LEU A 213 -18.97 3.43 -7.83
N ILE A 214 -18.63 3.26 -6.56
CA ILE A 214 -19.58 3.44 -5.45
C ILE A 214 -19.96 4.90 -5.28
N THR A 215 -18.99 5.82 -5.44
CA THR A 215 -19.27 7.26 -5.45
C THR A 215 -20.27 7.63 -6.54
N LEU A 216 -20.12 7.10 -7.76
CA LEU A 216 -21.07 7.30 -8.86
C LEU A 216 -22.47 6.79 -8.49
N LEU A 217 -22.56 5.62 -7.87
CA LEU A 217 -23.83 5.05 -7.42
C LEU A 217 -24.52 5.94 -6.37
N ILE A 218 -23.77 6.49 -5.40
CA ILE A 218 -24.30 7.44 -4.41
C ILE A 218 -24.79 8.72 -5.09
N ILE A 219 -24.04 9.24 -6.06
CA ILE A 219 -24.45 10.44 -6.83
C ILE A 219 -25.80 10.23 -7.50
N ILE A 220 -26.01 9.06 -8.11
CA ILE A 220 -27.27 8.71 -8.78
C ILE A 220 -28.42 8.58 -7.77
N ILE A 221 -28.20 7.88 -6.64
CA ILE A 221 -29.26 7.65 -5.64
C ILE A 221 -29.70 8.95 -4.96
N TYR A 222 -28.76 9.83 -4.63
CA TYR A 222 -29.03 11.06 -3.89
C TYR A 222 -29.13 12.30 -4.78
N ASN A 223 -29.12 12.15 -6.11
CA ASN A 223 -29.15 13.24 -7.09
C ASN A 223 -28.12 14.34 -6.79
N LEU A 224 -26.89 13.95 -6.47
CA LEU A 224 -25.81 14.90 -6.18
C LEU A 224 -25.25 15.52 -7.46
N PRO A 225 -24.64 16.72 -7.38
CA PRO A 225 -23.90 17.28 -8.50
C PRO A 225 -22.80 16.32 -8.95
N TYR A 226 -22.67 16.08 -10.26
CA TYR A 226 -21.66 15.18 -10.82
C TYR A 226 -20.21 15.59 -10.47
N SER A 227 -19.99 16.88 -10.17
CA SER A 227 -18.70 17.40 -9.69
C SER A 227 -18.21 16.76 -8.39
N THR A 228 -19.11 16.21 -7.56
CA THR A 228 -18.75 15.47 -6.34
C THR A 228 -18.00 14.17 -6.63
N LEU A 229 -18.01 13.68 -7.87
CA LEU A 229 -17.19 12.54 -8.28
C LEU A 229 -15.68 12.82 -8.13
N LYS A 230 -15.27 14.09 -8.11
CA LYS A 230 -13.87 14.50 -7.89
C LYS A 230 -13.42 14.28 -6.44
N ASP A 231 -14.35 14.22 -5.48
CA ASP A 231 -14.03 14.08 -4.05
C ASP A 231 -13.21 12.83 -3.77
N PHE A 232 -12.12 12.98 -3.03
CA PHE A 232 -11.12 11.92 -2.84
C PHE A 232 -10.88 11.65 -1.35
N PRO A 233 -10.75 10.37 -0.93
CA PRO A 233 -10.96 9.15 -1.72
C PRO A 233 -12.44 8.79 -1.91
N VAL A 234 -13.31 9.32 -1.06
CA VAL A 234 -14.77 9.09 -1.02
C VAL A 234 -15.49 10.38 -0.64
N ILE A 235 -16.82 10.45 -0.84
CA ILE A 235 -17.64 11.57 -0.35
C ILE A 235 -17.80 11.44 1.18
N GLU A 236 -17.07 12.27 1.93
CA GLU A 236 -16.94 12.17 3.39
C GLU A 236 -18.31 12.14 4.10
N LYS A 237 -19.21 13.06 3.72
CA LYS A 237 -20.56 13.19 4.31
C LYS A 237 -21.41 11.92 4.21
N TYR A 238 -21.21 11.10 3.18
CA TYR A 238 -21.98 9.87 2.97
C TYR A 238 -21.23 8.62 3.43
N SER A 239 -19.89 8.67 3.44
CA SER A 239 -19.04 7.54 3.81
C SER A 239 -19.31 7.08 5.25
N PHE A 240 -19.22 7.98 6.23
CA PHE A 240 -19.46 7.64 7.63
C PHE A 240 -20.77 8.28 8.12
N PRO A 241 -21.68 7.52 8.78
CA PRO A 241 -21.57 6.12 9.19
C PRO A 241 -22.12 5.09 8.18
N ASN A 242 -22.68 5.53 7.05
CA ASN A 242 -23.57 4.67 6.24
C ASN A 242 -22.83 3.83 5.18
N TRP A 243 -22.01 4.45 4.34
CA TRP A 243 -21.51 3.80 3.11
C TRP A 243 -20.12 3.16 3.23
N TRP A 244 -19.40 3.34 4.34
CA TRP A 244 -18.02 2.90 4.50
C TRP A 244 -17.83 1.38 4.30
N ILE A 245 -18.81 0.57 4.72
CA ILE A 245 -18.78 -0.89 4.54
C ILE A 245 -18.81 -1.22 3.05
N ILE A 246 -19.73 -0.59 2.31
CA ILE A 246 -19.90 -0.81 0.87
C ILE A 246 -18.64 -0.35 0.12
N TYR A 247 -18.07 0.81 0.48
CA TYR A 247 -16.79 1.26 -0.07
C TYR A 247 -15.65 0.27 0.19
N THR A 248 -15.57 -0.30 1.39
CA THR A 248 -14.52 -1.26 1.76
C THR A 248 -14.67 -2.56 0.97
N ILE A 249 -15.88 -3.11 0.91
CA ILE A 249 -16.18 -4.34 0.16
C ILE A 249 -15.89 -4.13 -1.33
N ALA A 250 -16.38 -3.05 -1.92
CA ALA A 250 -16.18 -2.74 -3.33
C ALA A 250 -14.70 -2.49 -3.65
N GLY A 251 -13.99 -1.75 -2.80
CA GLY A 251 -12.57 -1.45 -2.93
C GLY A 251 -11.68 -2.70 -2.97
N VAL A 252 -12.14 -3.83 -2.42
CA VAL A 252 -11.41 -5.10 -2.45
C VAL A 252 -11.96 -6.05 -3.51
N LEU A 253 -13.28 -6.24 -3.59
CA LEU A 253 -13.90 -7.22 -4.48
C LEU A 253 -13.80 -6.83 -5.96
N ILE A 254 -13.96 -5.55 -6.30
CA ILE A 254 -13.93 -5.11 -7.71
C ILE A 254 -12.54 -5.32 -8.33
N PRO A 255 -11.42 -4.92 -7.68
CA PRO A 255 -10.08 -5.22 -8.20
C PRO A 255 -9.80 -6.70 -8.38
N ILE A 256 -10.30 -7.52 -7.46
CA ILE A 256 -10.13 -8.98 -7.51
C ILE A 256 -10.92 -9.56 -8.67
N ALA A 257 -12.19 -9.19 -8.81
CA ALA A 257 -13.03 -9.62 -9.92
C ALA A 257 -12.43 -9.22 -11.27
N GLY A 258 -11.97 -7.98 -11.39
CA GLY A 258 -11.27 -7.49 -12.59
C GLY A 258 -10.00 -8.29 -12.89
N THR A 259 -9.25 -8.66 -11.85
CA THR A 259 -8.08 -9.53 -12.00
C THR A 259 -8.47 -10.93 -12.48
N CYS A 260 -9.53 -11.54 -11.92
CA CYS A 260 -10.02 -12.85 -12.35
C CYS A 260 -10.44 -12.83 -13.83
N ILE A 261 -11.23 -11.82 -14.22
CA ILE A 261 -11.70 -11.63 -15.60
C ILE A 261 -10.52 -11.48 -16.54
N PHE A 262 -9.52 -10.67 -16.19
CA PHE A 262 -8.33 -10.48 -17.01
C PHE A 262 -7.54 -11.79 -17.19
N HIS A 263 -7.40 -12.60 -16.14
CA HIS A 263 -6.73 -13.90 -16.25
C HIS A 263 -7.51 -14.87 -17.14
N HIS A 264 -8.84 -14.91 -17.01
CA HIS A 264 -9.70 -15.74 -17.84
C HIS A 264 -9.64 -15.33 -19.33
N ILE A 265 -9.79 -14.03 -19.62
CA ILE A 265 -9.67 -13.50 -20.99
C ILE A 265 -8.28 -13.82 -21.56
N ARG A 266 -7.22 -13.67 -20.76
CA ARG A 266 -5.86 -13.98 -21.21
C ARG A 266 -5.65 -15.47 -21.48
N SER A 267 -6.29 -16.37 -20.74
CA SER A 267 -6.22 -17.80 -21.04
C SER A 267 -6.96 -18.15 -22.33
N GLU A 268 -8.10 -17.50 -22.60
CA GLU A 268 -8.84 -17.67 -23.86
C GLU A 268 -8.07 -17.08 -25.07
N ILE A 269 -7.40 -15.94 -24.91
CA ILE A 269 -6.59 -15.33 -25.98
C ILE A 269 -5.35 -16.18 -26.29
N LYS A 270 -4.75 -16.85 -25.29
CA LYS A 270 -3.69 -17.86 -25.54
C LYS A 270 -4.21 -19.10 -26.28
N PHE A 271 -5.52 -19.29 -26.36
CA PHE A 271 -6.19 -20.36 -27.09
C PHE A 271 -6.52 -19.98 -28.56
N PHE A 272 -6.31 -18.71 -28.96
CA PHE A 272 -6.37 -18.25 -30.37
C PHE A 272 -4.96 -18.15 -30.98
N PRO A 273 -4.77 -18.52 -32.25
CA PRO A 273 -3.98 -19.70 -32.64
C PRO A 273 -2.45 -19.48 -32.59
N PRO A 274 -1.65 -20.58 -32.56
CA PRO A 274 -0.17 -20.58 -32.57
C PRO A 274 0.49 -19.89 -33.77
N ILE A 275 -0.31 -19.34 -34.70
CA ILE A 275 0.13 -18.73 -35.95
C ILE A 275 0.72 -17.34 -35.71
N LEU A 276 0.19 -16.56 -34.77
CA LEU A 276 0.72 -15.22 -34.43
C LEU A 276 2.00 -15.28 -33.58
N TYR A 277 2.14 -16.31 -32.72
CA TYR A 277 3.35 -16.53 -31.93
C TYR A 277 4.57 -16.85 -32.83
N ASN A 278 4.36 -17.63 -33.89
CA ASN A 278 5.42 -17.95 -34.85
C ASN A 278 5.75 -16.78 -35.79
N LEU A 279 4.80 -15.90 -36.12
CA LEU A 279 5.06 -14.73 -36.97
C LEU A 279 5.84 -13.62 -36.24
N LEU A 280 5.59 -13.41 -34.94
CA LEU A 280 6.31 -12.43 -34.13
C LEU A 280 7.75 -12.86 -33.81
N ASN A 281 8.04 -14.16 -33.72
CA ASN A 281 9.40 -14.66 -33.52
C ASN A 281 10.20 -14.82 -34.83
N LYS A 282 9.55 -14.87 -36.00
CA LYS A 282 10.25 -14.98 -37.29
C LYS A 282 10.84 -13.64 -37.78
N SER A 283 10.41 -12.50 -37.23
CA SER A 283 11.01 -11.19 -37.57
C SER A 283 12.26 -10.85 -36.77
N ASN A 284 12.61 -11.66 -35.76
CA ASN A 284 13.82 -11.49 -34.93
C ASN A 284 14.94 -12.48 -35.31
N SER A 285 14.83 -13.17 -36.45
CA SER A 285 15.84 -14.12 -36.94
C SER A 285 16.34 -13.82 -38.35
N LYS A 286 16.62 -12.54 -38.65
CA LYS A 286 17.51 -12.14 -39.74
C LYS A 286 18.35 -10.96 -39.29
#